data_AF-A0A8E2AI23-F1
#
_entry.id   AF-A0A8E2AI23-F1
#
_cell.length_a   1.000
_cell.length_b   1.000
_cell.length_c   1.000
_cell.angle_alpha   90.00
_cell.angle_beta   90.00
_cell.angle_gamma   90.00
#
_symmetry.space_group_name_H-M   'P 1'
#
loop_
_entity.id
_entity.type
_entity.pdbx_description
1 polymer ?
#
loop_
_entity_poly.entity_id
_entity_poly.type
_entity_poly.pdbx_seq_one_letter_code
_entity_poly.pdbx_strand_id
1 'polypeptide(L)'
;MMRVYSCVVSGSSALYLVDALRGWLPRDLDLYVPWRHFWAVVNHIIQRHNATIEFSRGQYYHCKGFSHLVRLRTPRGVIEVIRSMRETALYPICFFWSTLLMNYFSADAFCVAYPVLTFQRRGLYYSYNMHPKTKQALEKYTEARGFQLAESAREWGDMDLARNPGCLEEEFLCVQKTQFFGDQGCFNGRFDTEGEAHLATEGGGNALTAMWVFGGLPCGGDCLEGTEAKAEVAVVVM
;
A
#
# COMPACT_ATOMS: atom_id res chain seq x y z
N MET A 1 13.21 -9.68 -12.59
CA MET A 1 12.72 -10.32 -11.34
C MET A 1 11.28 -9.94 -11.02
N MET A 2 10.96 -8.66 -10.76
CA MET A 2 9.62 -8.23 -10.37
C MET A 2 8.52 -8.66 -11.36
N ARG A 3 8.73 -8.48 -12.67
CA ARG A 3 7.81 -8.96 -13.72
C ARG A 3 7.57 -10.47 -13.66
N VAL A 4 8.66 -11.25 -13.64
CA VAL A 4 8.64 -12.72 -13.68
C VAL A 4 7.89 -13.32 -12.48
N TYR A 5 8.04 -12.73 -11.29
CA TYR A 5 7.45 -13.26 -10.06
C TYR A 5 6.25 -12.45 -9.56
N SER A 6 5.78 -11.49 -10.37
CA SER A 6 4.68 -10.58 -10.01
C SER A 6 4.87 -9.89 -8.66
N CYS A 7 6.11 -9.48 -8.37
CA CYS A 7 6.44 -8.74 -7.15
C CYS A 7 6.14 -7.25 -7.31
N VAL A 8 5.87 -6.59 -6.19
CA VAL A 8 5.73 -5.12 -6.13
C VAL A 8 6.57 -4.53 -5.01
N VAL A 9 7.02 -3.30 -5.21
CA VAL A 9 7.61 -2.46 -4.16
C VAL A 9 6.50 -1.63 -3.54
N SER A 10 6.46 -1.52 -2.21
CA SER A 10 5.49 -0.69 -1.51
C SER A 10 6.15 -0.01 -0.29
N GLY A 11 5.35 0.41 0.69
CA GLY A 11 5.83 1.01 1.94
C GLY A 11 6.57 2.31 1.73
N SER A 12 7.63 2.52 2.51
CA SER A 12 8.34 3.80 2.51
C SER A 12 9.09 4.07 1.21
N SER A 13 9.53 3.03 0.51
CA SER A 13 10.19 3.19 -0.79
C SER A 13 9.22 3.63 -1.88
N ALA A 14 8.00 3.06 -1.94
CA ALA A 14 6.99 3.51 -2.89
C ALA A 14 6.52 4.94 -2.59
N LEU A 15 6.28 5.29 -1.32
CA LEU A 15 5.93 6.66 -0.96
C LEU A 15 7.04 7.66 -1.33
N TYR A 16 8.31 7.28 -1.17
CA TYR A 16 9.43 8.13 -1.57
C TYR A 16 9.41 8.45 -3.06
N LEU A 17 9.06 7.49 -3.93
CA LEU A 17 8.94 7.75 -5.38
C LEU A 17 7.80 8.72 -5.71
N VAL A 18 6.74 8.72 -4.89
CA VAL A 18 5.59 9.63 -5.02
C VAL A 18 5.90 11.04 -4.49
N ASP A 19 6.71 11.15 -3.43
CA ASP A 19 7.06 12.39 -2.72
C ASP A 19 8.54 12.82 -2.93
N ALA A 20 9.17 12.39 -4.03
CA ALA A 20 10.63 12.41 -4.23
C ALA A 20 11.31 13.80 -4.11
N LEU A 21 10.53 14.89 -4.14
CA LEU A 21 11.01 16.27 -4.11
C LEU A 21 11.36 16.81 -2.71
N ARG A 22 11.16 16.03 -1.62
CA ARG A 22 11.05 16.60 -0.26
C ARG A 22 12.02 16.04 0.79
N GLY A 23 13.20 15.57 0.39
CA GLY A 23 14.40 15.55 1.25
C GLY A 23 14.55 14.45 2.32
N TRP A 24 13.74 13.39 2.28
CA TRP A 24 13.91 12.21 3.13
C TRP A 24 14.26 10.98 2.30
N LEU A 25 14.88 9.96 2.89
CA LEU A 25 15.21 8.71 2.20
C LEU A 25 14.66 7.49 2.96
N PRO A 26 14.13 6.46 2.26
CA PRO A 26 13.79 5.20 2.87
C PRO A 26 15.06 4.46 3.34
N ARG A 27 14.95 3.69 4.42
CA ARG A 27 16.09 2.92 4.98
C ARG A 27 16.21 1.52 4.39
N ASP A 28 15.11 1.00 3.88
CA ASP A 28 14.94 -0.34 3.34
C ASP A 28 13.96 -0.31 2.15
N LEU A 29 14.10 -1.34 1.30
CA LEU A 29 13.19 -1.62 0.20
C LEU A 29 12.21 -2.72 0.61
N ASP A 30 10.92 -2.39 0.69
CA ASP A 30 9.86 -3.36 0.99
C ASP A 30 9.39 -4.02 -0.31
N LEU A 31 9.72 -5.30 -0.50
CA LEU A 31 9.36 -6.09 -1.67
C LEU A 31 8.29 -7.12 -1.31
N TYR A 32 7.08 -6.92 -1.82
CA TYR A 32 5.95 -7.82 -1.62
C TYR A 32 5.91 -8.87 -2.73
N VAL A 33 5.68 -10.12 -2.34
CA VAL A 33 5.75 -11.28 -3.23
C VAL A 33 4.50 -12.14 -3.07
N PRO A 34 3.91 -12.64 -4.18
CA PRO A 34 2.88 -13.67 -4.11
C PRO A 34 3.31 -14.87 -3.28
N TRP A 35 2.38 -15.48 -2.55
CA TRP A 35 2.70 -16.56 -1.61
C TRP A 35 3.46 -17.74 -2.23
N ARG A 36 3.22 -18.06 -3.51
CA ARG A 36 3.86 -19.16 -4.26
C ARG A 36 5.30 -18.86 -4.68
N HIS A 37 5.67 -17.60 -4.87
CA HIS A 37 6.97 -17.21 -5.42
C HIS A 37 7.99 -16.75 -4.36
N PHE A 38 7.59 -16.70 -3.09
CA PHE A 38 8.40 -16.12 -2.01
C PHE A 38 9.84 -16.65 -1.95
N TRP A 39 10.02 -17.97 -1.81
CA TRP A 39 11.37 -18.54 -1.71
C TRP A 39 12.17 -18.45 -3.00
N ALA A 40 11.50 -18.49 -4.16
CA ALA A 40 12.16 -18.29 -5.45
C ALA A 40 12.75 -16.87 -5.56
N VAL A 41 12.01 -15.86 -5.09
CA VAL A 41 12.48 -14.46 -5.05
C VAL A 41 13.61 -14.28 -4.04
N VAL A 42 13.49 -14.83 -2.83
CA VAL A 42 14.56 -14.77 -1.82
C VAL A 42 15.85 -15.39 -2.37
N ASN A 43 15.77 -16.58 -2.95
CA ASN A 43 16.92 -17.26 -3.55
C ASN A 43 17.50 -16.47 -4.74
N HIS A 44 16.65 -15.88 -5.58
CA HIS A 44 17.11 -15.03 -6.68
C HIS A 44 17.91 -13.83 -6.16
N ILE A 45 17.45 -13.16 -5.09
CA ILE A 45 18.14 -12.00 -4.52
C ILE A 45 19.49 -12.42 -3.91
N ILE A 46 19.54 -13.54 -3.19
CA ILE A 46 20.79 -14.08 -2.63
C ILE A 46 21.80 -14.35 -3.75
N GLN A 47 21.39 -15.06 -4.79
CA GLN A 47 22.29 -15.52 -5.86
C GLN A 47 22.71 -14.39 -6.82
N ARG A 48 21.81 -13.47 -7.15
CA ARG A 48 22.05 -12.43 -8.17
C ARG A 48 22.54 -11.11 -7.60
N HIS A 49 22.27 -10.84 -6.32
CA HIS A 49 22.60 -9.57 -5.67
C HIS A 49 23.53 -9.74 -4.45
N ASN A 50 24.16 -10.90 -4.31
CA ASN A 50 25.11 -11.24 -3.22
C ASN A 50 24.52 -10.91 -1.84
N ALA A 51 23.26 -11.26 -1.64
CA ALA A 51 22.55 -10.91 -0.41
C ALA A 51 22.79 -11.95 0.68
N THR A 52 22.85 -11.51 1.93
CA THR A 52 22.85 -12.37 3.12
C THR A 52 21.54 -12.19 3.90
N ILE A 53 21.08 -13.25 4.54
CA ILE A 53 19.88 -13.20 5.39
C ILE A 53 20.30 -12.61 6.75
N GLU A 54 19.74 -11.44 7.11
CA GLU A 54 19.92 -10.87 8.45
C GLU A 54 18.97 -11.52 9.45
N PHE A 55 17.71 -11.70 9.05
CA PHE A 55 16.76 -12.51 9.80
C PHE A 55 15.65 -13.06 8.90
N SER A 56 15.00 -14.12 9.38
CA SER A 56 13.79 -14.69 8.81
C SER A 56 12.76 -14.85 9.93
N ARG A 57 11.55 -14.33 9.71
CA ARG A 57 10.43 -14.45 10.65
C ARG A 57 9.23 -15.00 9.91
N GLY A 58 8.87 -16.25 10.23
CA GLY A 58 7.56 -16.82 9.93
C GLY A 58 6.65 -16.60 11.12
N GLN A 59 5.63 -15.78 10.95
CA GLN A 59 4.53 -15.67 11.92
C GLN A 59 3.27 -15.41 11.10
N TYR A 60 2.19 -16.10 11.42
CA TYR A 60 0.88 -15.82 10.84
C TYR A 60 0.43 -14.42 11.29
N TYR A 61 0.87 -13.37 10.60
CA TYR A 61 0.32 -12.04 10.74
C TYR A 61 -0.99 -11.97 9.96
N HIS A 62 -1.98 -12.79 10.32
CA HIS A 62 -3.29 -12.79 9.69
C HIS A 62 -3.90 -11.38 9.68
N CYS A 63 -3.68 -10.61 10.76
CA CYS A 63 -4.11 -9.22 10.87
C CYS A 63 -3.32 -8.22 10.00
N LYS A 64 -2.32 -8.66 9.23
CA LYS A 64 -1.51 -7.82 8.34
C LYS A 64 -1.41 -8.32 6.90
N GLY A 65 -2.15 -9.39 6.57
CA GLY A 65 -2.20 -9.94 5.22
C GLY A 65 -0.93 -10.63 4.71
N PHE A 66 0.11 -10.81 5.52
CA PHE A 66 1.36 -11.49 5.13
C PHE A 66 1.75 -12.60 6.11
N SER A 67 2.41 -13.65 5.62
CA SER A 67 2.75 -14.85 6.42
C SER A 67 4.24 -14.95 6.80
N HIS A 68 5.12 -14.29 6.04
CA HIS A 68 6.57 -14.33 6.27
C HIS A 68 7.23 -13.00 5.93
N LEU A 69 8.31 -12.70 6.64
CA LEU A 69 9.20 -11.57 6.40
C LEU A 69 10.65 -12.08 6.44
N VAL A 70 11.41 -11.84 5.38
CA VAL A 70 12.86 -12.10 5.33
C VAL A 70 13.58 -10.78 5.07
N ARG A 71 14.48 -10.39 5.97
CA ARG A 71 15.33 -9.22 5.78
C ARG A 71 16.66 -9.65 5.19
N LEU A 72 16.97 -9.11 4.03
CA LEU A 72 18.18 -9.39 3.25
C LEU A 72 19.08 -8.15 3.25
N ARG A 73 20.36 -8.35 3.54
CA ARG A 73 21.41 -7.34 3.35
C ARG A 73 22.10 -7.58 2.02
N THR A 74 22.12 -6.59 1.15
CA THR A 74 22.92 -6.57 -0.07
C THR A 74 24.08 -5.57 0.10
N PRO A 75 25.10 -5.59 -0.78
CA PRO A 75 26.12 -4.55 -0.81
C PRO A 75 25.58 -3.13 -1.06
N ARG A 76 24.35 -3.00 -1.59
CA ARG A 76 23.72 -1.71 -1.92
C ARG A 76 22.69 -1.22 -0.91
N GLY A 77 22.32 -2.05 0.07
CA GLY A 77 21.27 -1.71 1.02
C GLY A 77 20.47 -2.91 1.53
N VAL A 78 19.35 -2.63 2.16
CA VAL A 78 18.45 -3.64 2.76
C VAL A 78 17.22 -3.85 1.89
N ILE A 79 16.83 -5.11 1.75
CA ILE A 79 15.56 -5.51 1.16
C ILE A 79 14.77 -6.32 2.18
N GLU A 80 13.56 -5.89 2.50
CA GLU A 80 12.60 -6.69 3.26
C GLU A 80 11.66 -7.40 2.29
N VAL A 81 11.80 -8.72 2.19
CA VAL A 81 10.94 -9.55 1.33
C VAL A 81 9.74 -10.02 2.15
N ILE A 82 8.55 -9.66 1.72
CA ILE A 82 7.29 -9.87 2.44
C ILE A 82 6.40 -10.85 1.66
N ARG A 83 6.06 -11.97 2.28
CA ARG A 83 5.22 -13.02 1.68
C ARG A 83 3.75 -12.69 1.86
N SER A 84 3.05 -12.38 0.77
CA SER A 84 1.59 -12.30 0.78
C SER A 84 0.96 -13.59 1.30
N MET A 85 -0.18 -13.50 1.99
CA MET A 85 -1.02 -14.66 2.32
C MET A 85 -1.85 -15.14 1.12
N ARG A 86 -1.85 -14.42 0.00
CA ARG A 86 -2.68 -14.67 -1.17
C ARG A 86 -1.84 -14.72 -2.45
N GLU A 87 -2.51 -15.04 -3.56
CA GLU A 87 -1.90 -15.12 -4.91
C GLU A 87 -1.45 -13.77 -5.47
N THR A 88 -1.98 -12.66 -4.97
CA THR A 88 -1.49 -11.33 -5.34
C THR A 88 -0.53 -10.77 -4.30
N ALA A 89 0.52 -10.07 -4.76
CA ALA A 89 1.43 -9.31 -3.91
C ALA A 89 0.77 -8.06 -3.28
N LEU A 90 -0.39 -7.65 -3.80
CA LEU A 90 -1.10 -6.44 -3.36
C LEU A 90 -1.88 -6.64 -2.06
N TYR A 91 -2.24 -7.88 -1.72
CA TYR A 91 -3.11 -8.17 -0.57
C TYR A 91 -2.59 -7.59 0.76
N PRO A 92 -1.29 -7.71 1.12
CA PRO A 92 -0.78 -7.13 2.37
C PRO A 92 -0.81 -5.59 2.40
N ILE A 93 -0.83 -4.92 1.25
CA ILE A 93 -0.84 -3.45 1.14
C ILE A 93 -2.18 -2.90 1.64
N CYS A 94 -3.25 -3.67 1.53
CA CYS A 94 -4.57 -3.32 2.08
C CYS A 94 -4.59 -3.20 3.61
N PHE A 95 -3.56 -3.72 4.29
CA PHE A 95 -3.46 -3.73 5.75
C PHE A 95 -2.46 -2.69 6.29
N PHE A 96 -2.05 -1.72 5.46
CA PHE A 96 -1.26 -0.61 5.98
C PHE A 96 -2.05 0.17 7.02
N TRP A 97 -1.37 0.56 8.09
CA TRP A 97 -1.96 1.32 9.20
C TRP A 97 -2.39 2.75 8.81
N SER A 98 -1.93 3.23 7.64
CA SER A 98 -2.33 4.51 7.07
C SER A 98 -2.44 4.42 5.56
N THR A 99 -3.42 5.12 5.00
CA THR A 99 -3.63 5.25 3.56
C THR A 99 -2.43 5.85 2.84
N LEU A 100 -1.59 6.62 3.55
CA LEU A 100 -0.36 7.22 3.04
C LEU A 100 0.61 6.19 2.45
N LEU A 101 0.57 4.94 2.92
CA LEU A 101 1.49 3.88 2.51
C LEU A 101 0.87 2.89 1.51
N MET A 102 -0.38 3.09 1.11
CA MET A 102 -1.10 2.22 0.19
C MET A 102 -0.76 2.53 -1.27
N ASN A 103 0.55 2.56 -1.56
CA ASN A 103 1.10 2.85 -2.88
C ASN A 103 2.00 1.71 -3.30
N TYR A 104 2.03 1.37 -4.58
CA TYR A 104 2.96 0.36 -5.07
C TYR A 104 3.51 0.67 -6.46
N PHE A 105 4.66 0.05 -6.73
CA PHE A 105 5.32 0.02 -8.02
C PHE A 105 5.62 -1.43 -8.38
N SER A 106 5.09 -1.89 -9.51
CA SER A 106 5.46 -3.16 -10.14
C SER A 106 6.56 -2.91 -11.18
N ALA A 107 6.91 -3.95 -11.96
CA ALA A 107 7.80 -3.77 -13.10
C ALA A 107 7.16 -2.99 -14.26
N ASP A 108 5.83 -2.93 -14.30
CA ASP A 108 5.05 -2.53 -15.48
C ASP A 108 4.00 -1.46 -15.17
N ALA A 109 3.77 -1.16 -13.90
CA ALA A 109 2.74 -0.23 -13.48
C ALA A 109 3.03 0.34 -12.09
N PHE A 110 2.32 1.40 -11.74
CA PHE A 110 2.26 1.92 -10.38
C PHE A 110 0.81 2.24 -10.01
N CYS A 111 0.56 2.35 -8.71
CA CYS A 111 -0.72 2.79 -8.18
C CYS A 111 -0.50 3.55 -6.88
N VAL A 112 -1.17 4.70 -6.76
CA VAL A 112 -1.34 5.48 -5.54
C VAL A 112 -2.81 5.39 -5.18
N ALA A 113 -3.16 4.65 -4.12
CA ALA A 113 -4.55 4.35 -3.81
C ALA A 113 -5.35 5.59 -3.36
N TYR A 114 -4.68 6.54 -2.69
CA TYR A 114 -5.31 7.76 -2.17
C TYR A 114 -4.57 9.00 -2.67
N PRO A 115 -4.64 9.33 -3.97
CA PRO A 115 -3.83 10.39 -4.58
C PRO A 115 -4.18 11.77 -4.05
N VAL A 116 -5.47 12.06 -3.83
CA VAL A 116 -5.97 13.34 -3.28
C VAL A 116 -5.27 13.67 -1.96
N LEU A 117 -5.07 12.66 -1.11
CA LEU A 117 -4.38 12.80 0.16
C LEU A 117 -2.85 12.76 -0.01
N THR A 118 -2.35 11.72 -0.68
CA THR A 118 -0.91 11.41 -0.75
C THR A 118 -0.12 12.55 -1.38
N PHE A 119 -0.63 13.16 -2.46
CA PHE A 119 0.04 14.28 -3.12
C PHE A 119 0.03 15.57 -2.29
N GLN A 120 -0.92 15.71 -1.37
CA GLN A 120 -0.93 16.78 -0.38
C GLN A 120 -0.14 16.42 0.88
N ARG A 121 0.60 15.29 0.86
CA ARG A 121 1.34 14.75 2.01
C ARG A 121 0.44 14.50 3.22
N ARG A 122 -0.78 14.06 2.92
CA ARG A 122 -1.81 13.69 3.88
C ARG A 122 -2.09 12.19 3.85
N GLY A 123 -2.55 11.66 4.96
CA GLY A 123 -3.00 10.28 5.06
C GLY A 123 -3.98 10.09 6.19
N LEU A 124 -4.91 9.16 5.99
CA LEU A 124 -5.81 8.72 7.05
C LEU A 124 -5.15 7.58 7.82
N TYR A 125 -5.40 7.51 9.11
CA TYR A 125 -5.01 6.38 9.95
C TYR A 125 -6.14 6.04 10.92
N TYR A 126 -6.06 4.89 11.56
CA TYR A 126 -7.00 4.50 12.62
C TYR A 126 -6.27 4.37 13.95
N SER A 127 -6.79 5.01 15.00
CA SER A 127 -6.14 5.09 16.33
C SER A 127 -6.48 3.95 17.28
N TYR A 128 -7.57 3.23 17.04
CA TYR A 128 -8.04 2.17 17.94
C TYR A 128 -7.03 1.03 18.02
N ASN A 129 -6.69 0.63 19.25
CA ASN A 129 -5.73 -0.43 19.55
C ASN A 129 -4.37 -0.28 18.83
N MET A 130 -3.92 0.97 18.66
CA MET A 130 -2.67 1.26 17.99
C MET A 130 -1.47 0.62 18.70
N HIS A 131 -0.89 -0.40 18.07
CA HIS A 131 0.30 -1.09 18.52
C HIS A 131 1.48 -0.10 18.69
N PRO A 132 2.39 -0.27 19.66
CA PRO A 132 3.51 0.67 19.89
C PRO A 132 4.35 0.98 18.63
N LYS A 133 4.58 -0.01 17.77
CA LYS A 133 5.26 0.19 16.47
C LYS A 133 4.51 1.13 15.52
N THR A 134 3.17 1.14 15.57
CA THR A 134 2.36 2.05 14.77
C THR A 134 2.48 3.48 15.31
N LYS A 135 2.54 3.67 16.63
CA LYS A 135 2.84 4.99 17.23
C LYS A 135 4.21 5.52 16.79
N GLN A 136 5.25 4.68 16.82
CA GLN A 136 6.57 5.03 16.31
C GLN A 136 6.55 5.35 14.80
N ALA A 137 5.72 4.65 14.03
CA ALA A 137 5.53 4.96 12.63
C ALA A 137 4.86 6.33 12.45
N LEU A 138 3.83 6.63 13.24
CA LEU A 138 3.15 7.93 13.24
C LEU A 138 4.14 9.07 13.45
N GLU A 139 4.90 9.04 14.55
CA GLU A 139 5.96 10.03 14.87
C GLU A 139 7.00 10.15 13.75
N LYS A 140 7.42 9.02 13.17
CA LYS A 140 8.36 9.02 12.04
C LYS A 140 7.82 9.75 10.81
N TYR A 141 6.53 9.61 10.50
CA TYR A 141 5.94 10.26 9.33
C TYR A 141 5.54 11.71 9.60
N THR A 142 5.03 12.03 10.81
CA THR A 142 4.67 13.41 11.16
C THR A 142 5.91 14.25 11.45
N GLU A 143 6.69 13.91 12.47
CA GLU A 143 7.77 14.75 12.97
C GLU A 143 9.00 14.72 12.07
N ALA A 144 9.45 13.52 11.69
CA ALA A 144 10.71 13.38 10.96
C ALA A 144 10.57 13.57 9.44
N ARG A 145 9.35 13.45 8.91
CA ARG A 145 9.11 13.52 7.46
C ARG A 145 8.10 14.57 7.06
N GLY A 146 7.40 15.23 7.98
CA GLY A 146 6.50 16.35 7.69
C GLY A 146 5.25 15.96 6.91
N PHE A 147 4.69 14.78 7.16
CA PHE A 147 3.36 14.39 6.67
C PHE A 147 2.28 14.78 7.69
N GLN A 148 1.08 15.04 7.21
CA GLN A 148 -0.10 15.30 8.04
C GLN A 148 -0.96 14.04 8.10
N LEU A 149 -1.26 13.57 9.30
CA LEU A 149 -2.06 12.35 9.49
C LEU A 149 -3.26 12.65 10.37
N ALA A 150 -4.43 12.18 9.97
CA ALA A 150 -5.71 12.42 10.65
C ALA A 150 -6.56 11.15 10.67
N GLU A 151 -7.57 11.09 11.54
CA GLU A 151 -8.54 9.99 11.53
C GLU A 151 -9.68 10.24 10.52
N SER A 152 -9.92 11.51 10.20
CA SER A 152 -10.91 11.93 9.20
C SER A 152 -10.35 13.00 8.27
N ALA A 153 -10.71 12.90 6.99
CA ALA A 153 -10.38 13.93 6.01
C ALA A 153 -11.00 15.30 6.34
N ARG A 154 -12.05 15.32 7.17
CA ARG A 154 -12.72 16.55 7.63
C ARG A 154 -11.90 17.38 8.61
N GLU A 155 -10.83 16.82 9.20
CA GLU A 155 -9.93 17.56 10.07
C GLU A 155 -9.12 18.62 9.31
N TRP A 156 -8.98 18.45 7.99
CA TRP A 156 -8.31 19.41 7.12
C TRP A 156 -9.31 20.41 6.54
N GLY A 157 -9.46 21.56 7.20
CA GLY A 157 -10.40 22.61 6.81
C GLY A 157 -10.12 23.30 5.47
N ASP A 158 -8.94 23.07 4.87
CA ASP A 158 -8.57 23.56 3.55
C ASP A 158 -9.02 22.63 2.41
N MET A 159 -9.48 21.41 2.73
CA MET A 159 -10.17 20.60 1.75
C MET A 159 -11.61 21.15 1.63
N ASP A 160 -12.08 21.46 0.42
CA ASP A 160 -13.43 22.03 0.16
C ASP A 160 -14.58 21.02 0.42
N LEU A 161 -14.41 20.18 1.44
CA LEU A 161 -15.34 19.17 1.92
C LEU A 161 -16.45 19.76 2.79
N ALA A 162 -16.30 21.00 3.26
CA ALA A 162 -17.33 21.70 4.01
C ALA A 162 -18.61 21.90 3.19
N ARG A 163 -18.51 21.91 1.85
CA ARG A 163 -19.66 21.97 0.92
C ARG A 163 -20.39 20.64 0.76
N ASN A 164 -19.74 19.53 1.10
CA ASN A 164 -20.34 18.20 1.10
C ASN A 164 -20.54 17.74 2.57
N PRO A 165 -21.69 18.05 3.21
CA PRO A 165 -22.00 17.55 4.54
C PRO A 165 -22.29 16.04 4.56
N GLY A 166 -22.44 15.42 3.38
CA GLY A 166 -22.76 14.01 3.19
C GLY A 166 -21.57 13.07 3.38
N CYS A 167 -21.71 11.85 2.88
CA CYS A 167 -20.60 10.89 2.86
C CYS A 167 -19.56 11.28 1.81
N LEU A 168 -18.27 11.18 2.15
CA LEU A 168 -17.15 11.49 1.25
C LEU A 168 -16.81 10.34 0.28
N GLU A 169 -17.84 9.61 -0.15
CA GLU A 169 -17.69 8.41 -0.96
C GLU A 169 -17.28 8.74 -2.41
N GLU A 170 -17.85 9.82 -2.97
CA GLU A 170 -17.58 10.25 -4.35
C GLU A 170 -16.16 10.81 -4.49
N GLU A 171 -15.62 11.37 -3.41
CA GLU A 171 -14.24 11.85 -3.33
C GLU A 171 -13.22 10.75 -3.01
N PHE A 172 -13.67 9.49 -2.82
CA PHE A 172 -12.84 8.35 -2.39
C PHE A 172 -12.14 8.56 -1.04
N LEU A 173 -12.68 9.45 -0.20
CA LEU A 173 -12.14 9.78 1.14
C LEU A 173 -12.94 9.10 2.26
N CYS A 174 -14.07 8.48 1.95
CA CYS A 174 -14.80 7.65 2.91
C CYS A 174 -14.01 6.37 3.20
N VAL A 175 -13.61 6.19 4.46
CA VAL A 175 -12.90 4.98 4.92
C VAL A 175 -13.77 3.72 4.95
N GLN A 176 -15.10 3.87 4.86
CA GLN A 176 -16.06 2.78 4.76
C GLN A 176 -16.33 2.36 3.30
N LYS A 177 -15.87 3.14 2.31
CA LYS A 177 -16.01 2.80 0.89
C LYS A 177 -15.12 1.61 0.56
N THR A 178 -15.69 0.62 -0.11
CA THR A 178 -14.89 -0.46 -0.72
C THR A 178 -14.14 0.08 -1.93
N GLN A 179 -12.83 -0.15 -1.94
CA GLN A 179 -11.91 0.28 -3.00
C GLN A 179 -11.08 -0.91 -3.50
N PHE A 180 -10.48 -0.78 -4.68
CA PHE A 180 -9.51 -1.73 -5.19
C PHE A 180 -8.39 -1.04 -5.96
N PHE A 181 -7.23 -1.69 -6.05
CA PHE A 181 -6.11 -1.09 -6.76
C PHE A 181 -6.42 -1.05 -8.25
N GLY A 182 -6.54 0.17 -8.79
CA GLY A 182 -6.91 0.42 -10.19
C GLY A 182 -8.34 0.98 -10.36
N ASP A 183 -9.08 1.21 -9.28
CA ASP A 183 -10.38 1.89 -9.36
C ASP A 183 -10.23 3.39 -9.71
N GLN A 184 -11.37 4.07 -9.86
CA GLN A 184 -11.43 5.50 -10.20
C GLN A 184 -10.87 6.43 -9.11
N GLY A 185 -10.71 5.94 -7.88
CA GLY A 185 -10.10 6.70 -6.78
C GLY A 185 -8.58 6.69 -6.82
N CYS A 186 -7.99 5.73 -7.53
CA CYS A 186 -6.55 5.56 -7.64
C CYS A 186 -5.93 6.48 -8.70
N PHE A 187 -4.73 7.00 -8.43
CA PHE A 187 -3.84 7.48 -9.49
C PHE A 187 -2.91 6.34 -9.89
N ASN A 188 -3.10 5.79 -11.08
CA ASN A 188 -2.36 4.64 -11.56
C ASN A 188 -1.93 4.83 -13.01
N GLY A 189 -0.91 4.09 -13.42
CA GLY A 189 -0.36 4.17 -14.77
C GLY A 189 0.52 2.97 -15.09
N ARG A 190 0.79 2.76 -16.38
CA ARG A 190 1.67 1.71 -16.87
C ARG A 190 2.99 2.32 -17.37
N PHE A 191 4.08 1.60 -17.17
CA PHE A 191 5.36 1.95 -17.78
C PHE A 191 5.35 1.32 -19.18
N ASP A 192 5.19 2.14 -20.22
CA ASP A 192 5.20 1.67 -21.60
C ASP A 192 6.49 0.86 -21.88
N THR A 193 6.31 -0.40 -22.25
CA THR A 193 7.32 -1.15 -22.99
C THR A 193 6.93 -1.01 -24.46
N GLU A 194 7.53 -0.04 -25.16
CA GLU A 194 7.56 0.12 -26.62
C GLU A 194 6.37 -0.45 -27.44
N GLY A 195 5.52 0.44 -27.96
CA GLY A 195 5.00 0.30 -29.33
C GLY A 195 3.86 -0.68 -29.61
N GLU A 196 3.39 -1.48 -28.66
CA GLU A 196 2.17 -2.27 -28.87
C GLU A 196 1.09 -1.82 -27.89
N ALA A 197 0.11 -1.10 -28.44
CA ALA A 197 -1.24 -1.06 -27.93
C ALA A 197 -1.86 -2.47 -28.01
N HIS A 198 -1.29 -3.43 -27.28
CA HIS A 198 -2.01 -4.61 -26.87
C HIS A 198 -3.01 -4.15 -25.81
N LEU A 199 -4.17 -3.80 -26.35
CA LEU A 199 -5.49 -3.92 -25.76
C LEU A 199 -5.48 -4.70 -24.46
N ALA A 200 -6.20 -4.15 -23.49
CA ALA A 200 -6.57 -4.78 -22.23
C ALA A 200 -7.23 -6.15 -22.46
N THR A 201 -6.42 -7.19 -22.69
CA THR A 201 -6.85 -8.58 -22.81
C THR A 201 -5.77 -9.46 -22.21
N GLU A 202 -6.09 -9.96 -21.01
CA GLU A 202 -5.80 -11.32 -20.53
C GLU A 202 -4.34 -11.82 -20.63
N GLY A 203 -3.64 -11.85 -19.48
CA GLY A 203 -2.64 -12.89 -19.23
C GLY A 203 -1.18 -12.47 -18.97
N GLY A 204 -0.84 -11.17 -19.01
CA GLY A 204 0.56 -10.73 -18.92
C GLY A 204 1.01 -10.05 -17.61
N GLY A 205 0.10 -9.55 -16.78
CA GLY A 205 0.44 -8.85 -15.55
C GLY A 205 -0.72 -8.88 -14.58
N ASN A 206 -0.50 -9.44 -13.38
CA ASN A 206 -1.45 -9.55 -12.26
C ASN A 206 -2.94 -9.44 -12.65
N ALA A 207 -3.52 -10.54 -13.15
CA ALA A 207 -4.98 -10.69 -13.28
C ALA A 207 -5.72 -10.59 -11.92
N LEU A 208 -4.98 -10.47 -10.81
CA LEU A 208 -5.50 -10.41 -9.45
C LEU A 208 -5.15 -9.07 -8.80
N THR A 209 -6.19 -8.29 -8.49
CA THR A 209 -6.10 -7.12 -7.62
C THR A 209 -6.53 -7.46 -6.20
N ALA A 210 -6.41 -6.49 -5.29
CA ALA A 210 -6.93 -6.59 -3.93
C ALA A 210 -7.98 -5.50 -3.70
N MET A 211 -9.08 -5.89 -3.06
CA MET A 211 -10.15 -5.02 -2.60
C MET A 211 -10.02 -4.79 -1.10
N TRP A 212 -10.32 -3.59 -0.63
CA TRP A 212 -10.32 -3.26 0.78
C TRP A 212 -11.40 -2.26 1.16
N VAL A 213 -11.80 -2.32 2.43
CA VAL A 213 -12.41 -1.22 3.18
C VAL A 213 -11.39 -0.82 4.22
N PHE A 214 -10.95 0.43 4.20
CA PHE A 214 -9.88 0.89 5.12
C PHE A 214 -10.34 0.78 6.58
N GLY A 215 -11.61 1.07 6.82
CA GLY A 215 -12.23 1.06 8.15
C GLY A 215 -11.86 2.30 8.97
N GLY A 216 -12.49 2.44 10.13
CA GLY A 216 -12.33 3.59 11.01
C GLY A 216 -13.63 4.33 11.27
N LEU A 217 -13.55 5.59 11.73
CA LEU A 217 -14.74 6.39 11.97
C LEU A 217 -15.40 6.78 10.62
N PRO A 218 -16.73 6.68 10.49
CA PRO A 218 -17.41 7.13 9.30
C PRO A 218 -17.09 8.59 8.99
N CYS A 219 -16.99 8.92 7.70
CA CYS A 219 -16.64 10.25 7.27
C CYS A 219 -17.78 11.27 7.38
N GLY A 220 -18.98 10.89 7.82
CA GLY A 220 -20.15 11.77 7.99
C GLY A 220 -21.33 11.42 7.07
N GLY A 221 -22.41 12.19 7.18
CA GLY A 221 -23.64 12.01 6.39
C GLY A 221 -24.27 10.63 6.55
N ASP A 222 -24.83 10.10 5.46
CA ASP A 222 -25.51 8.79 5.40
C ASP A 222 -24.60 7.62 5.81
N CYS A 223 -23.28 7.81 5.74
CA CYS A 223 -22.30 6.81 6.21
C CYS A 223 -22.28 6.65 7.75
N LEU A 224 -22.97 7.52 8.50
CA LEU A 224 -23.16 7.38 9.95
C LEU A 224 -24.29 6.41 10.32
N GLU A 225 -25.24 6.14 9.43
CA GLU A 225 -26.47 5.42 9.76
C GLU A 225 -26.36 3.89 9.60
N GLY A 226 -25.25 3.36 9.08
CA GLY A 226 -25.25 2.01 8.48
C GLY A 226 -24.27 0.94 8.99
N THR A 227 -23.18 1.22 9.71
CA THR A 227 -22.13 0.18 9.88
C THR A 227 -21.35 0.25 11.19
N GLU A 228 -21.22 -0.90 11.86
CA GLU A 228 -20.07 -1.18 12.73
C GLU A 228 -18.79 -1.05 11.88
N ALA A 229 -17.82 -0.24 12.33
CA ALA A 229 -16.55 -0.07 11.64
C ALA A 229 -15.80 -1.41 11.55
N LYS A 230 -15.76 -2.04 10.37
CA LYS A 230 -14.97 -3.25 10.10
C LYS A 230 -14.09 -3.03 8.89
N ALA A 231 -12.77 -3.14 9.09
CA ALA A 231 -11.85 -3.24 7.98
C ALA A 231 -12.03 -4.61 7.32
N GLU A 232 -12.28 -4.63 6.02
CA GLU A 232 -12.49 -5.85 5.24
C GLU A 232 -11.51 -5.87 4.06
N VAL A 233 -10.98 -7.05 3.72
CA VAL A 233 -10.05 -7.20 2.59
C VAL A 233 -10.36 -8.48 1.83
N ALA A 234 -10.47 -8.37 0.52
CA ALA A 234 -10.71 -9.48 -0.41
C ALA A 234 -9.71 -9.48 -1.58
N VAL A 235 -9.57 -10.61 -2.26
CA VAL A 235 -8.82 -10.72 -3.53
C VAL A 235 -9.83 -10.83 -4.64
N VAL A 236 -9.64 -10.07 -5.71
CA VAL A 236 -10.58 -10.04 -6.85
C VAL A 236 -9.83 -10.19 -8.17
N VAL A 237 -10.44 -10.92 -9.09
CA VAL A 237 -9.97 -11.11 -10.46
C VAL A 237 -10.46 -9.93 -11.29
N MET A 238 -9.56 -9.26 -12.02
CA MET A 238 -9.91 -8.18 -12.96
C MET A 238 -10.01 -8.71 -14.39
#